data_AF-A0A2V7J6H1-F1
#
_entry.id   AF-A0A2V7J6H1-F1
#
_cell.length_a   1.000
_cell.length_b   1.000
_cell.length_c   1.000
_cell.angle_alpha   90.00
_cell.angle_beta   90.00
_cell.angle_gamma   90.00
#
_symmetry.space_group_name_H-M   'P 1'
#
loop_
_entity.id
_entity.type
_entity.pdbx_description
1 polymer ?
#
loop_
_entity_poly.entity_id
_entity_poly.type
_entity_poly.pdbx_seq_one_letter_code
_entity_poly.pdbx_strand_id
1 'polypeptide(L)'
;MPDQIREAQQTQQPQPVIPQWSRPDDAERQARLDAMKRRATALLAVALLVFVAASIYEPQFAWLGYVRATAEASLVGGLADWFAVTALFRHPLGLPIPHTAIVATR
;
A
#
# COMPACT_ATOMS: atom_id res chain seq x y z
N MET A 1 -36.76 -7.70 -52.45
CA MET A 1 -36.76 -8.40 -51.15
C MET A 1 -35.43 -8.11 -50.43
N PRO A 2 -35.25 -6.94 -49.77
CA PRO A 2 -33.97 -6.52 -49.17
C PRO A 2 -33.94 -6.40 -47.63
N ASP A 3 -35.03 -6.67 -46.89
CA ASP A 3 -35.10 -6.37 -45.45
C ASP A 3 -34.50 -7.44 -44.51
N GLN A 4 -34.28 -8.67 -45.01
CA GLN A 4 -33.81 -9.81 -44.20
C GLN A 4 -32.33 -9.72 -43.78
N ILE A 5 -31.56 -8.79 -44.37
CA ILE A 5 -30.15 -8.58 -44.04
C ILE A 5 -29.98 -7.67 -42.81
N ARG A 6 -30.99 -6.85 -42.47
CA ARG A 6 -30.99 -5.98 -41.28
C ARG A 6 -31.32 -6.74 -40.00
N GLU A 7 -32.19 -7.75 -40.09
CA GLU A 7 -32.66 -8.52 -38.92
C GLU A 7 -31.57 -9.45 -38.35
N ALA A 8 -30.71 -10.00 -39.22
CA ALA A 8 -29.60 -10.88 -38.81
C ALA A 8 -28.44 -10.15 -38.11
N GLN A 9 -28.37 -8.81 -38.17
CA GLN A 9 -27.36 -8.00 -37.48
C GLN A 9 -27.83 -7.48 -36.12
N GLN A 10 -29.12 -7.63 -35.78
CA GLN A 10 -29.70 -7.00 -34.59
C GLN A 10 -29.55 -7.83 -33.30
N THR A 11 -29.02 -9.05 -33.39
CA THR A 11 -28.76 -9.95 -32.24
C THR A 11 -27.35 -9.86 -31.67
N GLN A 12 -26.46 -9.05 -32.22
CA GLN A 12 -25.09 -8.87 -31.71
C GLN A 12 -24.88 -7.46 -31.14
N GLN A 13 -25.72 -7.04 -30.19
CA GLN A 13 -25.37 -5.89 -29.36
C GLN A 13 -24.11 -6.30 -28.56
N PRO A 14 -22.99 -5.54 -28.64
CA PRO A 14 -21.78 -5.86 -27.89
C PRO A 14 -22.09 -5.75 -26.40
N GLN A 15 -22.30 -6.90 -25.76
CA GLN A 15 -22.47 -6.99 -24.32
C GLN A 15 -21.18 -6.43 -23.70
N PRO A 16 -21.23 -5.43 -22.81
CA PRO A 16 -20.04 -4.98 -22.11
C PRO A 16 -19.45 -6.18 -21.39
N VAL A 17 -18.25 -6.57 -21.78
CA VAL A 17 -17.51 -7.69 -21.17
C VAL A 17 -17.07 -7.23 -19.80
N ILE A 18 -17.93 -7.41 -18.81
CA ILE A 18 -17.57 -7.21 -17.41
C ILE A 18 -16.62 -8.35 -17.07
N PRO A 19 -15.35 -8.09 -16.71
CA PRO A 19 -14.43 -9.17 -16.39
C PRO A 19 -14.97 -9.99 -15.22
N GLN A 20 -15.17 -11.28 -15.46
CA GLN A 20 -15.83 -12.25 -14.55
C GLN A 20 -15.12 -12.50 -13.19
N TRP A 21 -14.03 -11.80 -12.91
CA TRP A 21 -13.22 -11.93 -11.68
C TRP A 21 -13.49 -10.87 -10.61
N SER A 22 -14.35 -9.88 -10.90
CA SER A 22 -14.77 -8.90 -9.90
C SER A 22 -15.77 -9.54 -8.95
N ARG A 23 -15.34 -9.84 -7.73
CA ARG A 23 -16.25 -10.35 -6.70
C ARG A 23 -17.08 -9.19 -6.14
N PRO A 24 -18.34 -9.43 -5.77
CA PRO A 24 -19.21 -8.38 -5.20
C PRO A 24 -18.62 -7.69 -3.96
N ASP A 25 -17.74 -8.37 -3.22
CA ASP A 25 -17.13 -7.90 -1.98
C ASP A 25 -15.77 -7.18 -2.17
N ASP A 26 -15.27 -7.07 -3.40
CA ASP A 26 -13.98 -6.41 -3.67
C ASP A 26 -13.99 -4.93 -3.27
N ALA A 27 -15.14 -4.24 -3.44
CA ALA A 27 -15.30 -2.84 -3.03
C ALA A 27 -15.18 -2.67 -1.51
N GLU A 28 -15.77 -3.58 -0.72
CA GLU A 28 -15.69 -3.55 0.74
C GLU A 28 -14.28 -3.88 1.23
N ARG A 29 -13.62 -4.86 0.61
CA ARG A 29 -12.22 -5.20 0.89
C ARG A 29 -11.30 -4.02 0.61
N GLN A 30 -11.48 -3.37 -0.54
CA GLN A 30 -10.70 -2.20 -0.91
C GLN A 30 -10.89 -1.05 0.08
N ALA A 31 -12.13 -0.74 0.46
CA ALA A 31 -12.42 0.29 1.46
C ALA A 31 -11.75 0.01 2.82
N ARG A 32 -11.75 -1.26 3.26
CA ARG A 32 -11.07 -1.68 4.50
C ARG A 32 -9.55 -1.51 4.40
N LEU A 33 -8.94 -1.89 3.28
CA LEU A 33 -7.50 -1.71 3.05
C LEU A 33 -7.11 -0.24 3.05
N ASP A 34 -7.89 0.61 2.39
CA ASP A 34 -7.59 2.04 2.29
C ASP A 34 -7.78 2.75 3.64
N ALA A 35 -8.74 2.31 4.46
CA ALA A 35 -8.86 2.75 5.84
C ALA A 35 -7.64 2.34 6.69
N MET A 36 -7.12 1.12 6.51
CA MET A 36 -5.96 0.63 7.25
C MET A 36 -4.68 1.35 6.85
N LYS A 37 -4.45 1.55 5.54
CA LYS A 37 -3.33 2.36 5.02
C LYS A 37 -3.37 3.77 5.58
N ARG A 38 -4.54 4.43 5.54
CA ARG A 38 -4.70 5.79 6.06
C ARG A 38 -4.36 5.89 7.54
N ARG A 39 -4.75 4.90 8.36
CA ARG A 39 -4.38 4.84 9.78
C ARG A 39 -2.88 4.68 9.98
N ALA A 40 -2.24 3.76 9.24
CA ALA A 40 -0.79 3.56 9.31
C ALA A 40 -0.02 4.84 8.92
N THR A 41 -0.43 5.49 7.82
CA THR A 41 0.18 6.77 7.39
C THR A 41 -0.07 7.90 8.39
N ALA A 42 -1.27 7.97 9.00
CA ALA A 42 -1.57 8.96 10.03
C ALA A 42 -0.70 8.77 11.28
N LEU A 43 -0.51 7.54 11.75
CA LEU A 43 0.37 7.23 12.88
C LEU A 43 1.82 7.61 12.58
N LEU A 44 2.31 7.34 11.37
CA LEU A 44 3.64 7.73 10.94
C LEU A 44 3.80 9.27 10.91
N ALA A 45 2.81 9.99 10.39
CA ALA A 45 2.80 11.45 10.38
C ALA A 45 2.78 12.04 11.80
N VAL A 46 2.03 11.44 12.73
CA VAL A 46 2.03 11.84 14.14
C VAL A 46 3.40 11.64 14.77
N ALA A 47 4.06 10.50 14.53
CA ALA A 47 5.43 10.26 15.02
C ALA A 47 6.42 11.32 14.49
N LEU A 48 6.29 11.69 13.20
CA LEU A 48 7.09 12.77 12.60
C LEU A 48 6.85 14.13 13.27
N LEU A 49 5.59 14.48 13.52
CA LEU A 49 5.24 15.72 14.21
C LEU A 49 5.81 15.77 15.63
N VAL A 50 5.73 14.66 16.37
CA VAL A 50 6.32 14.55 17.72
C VAL A 50 7.84 14.72 17.65
N PHE A 51 8.53 14.10 16.69
CA PHE A 51 9.97 14.25 16.49
C PHE A 51 10.36 15.70 16.20
N VAL A 52 9.65 16.37 15.28
CA VAL A 52 9.93 17.76 14.91
C VAL A 52 9.69 18.69 16.10
N ALA A 53 8.58 18.53 16.81
CA ALA A 53 8.28 19.30 18.01
C ALA A 53 9.36 19.09 19.07
N ALA A 54 9.70 17.83 19.40
CA ALA A 54 10.73 17.51 20.38
C ALA A 54 12.10 18.11 19.99
N SER A 55 12.46 18.09 18.71
CA SER A 55 13.72 18.65 18.20
C SER A 55 13.78 20.19 18.31
N ILE A 56 12.65 20.88 18.11
CA ILE A 56 12.59 22.35 18.24
C ILE A 56 12.69 22.80 19.70
N TYR A 57 12.10 22.04 20.63
CA TYR A 57 12.05 22.39 22.06
C TYR A 57 13.21 21.80 22.90
N GLU A 58 14.01 20.88 22.33
CA GLU A 58 15.22 20.30 22.95
C GLU A 58 16.19 21.34 23.55
N PRO A 59 16.48 22.50 22.90
CA PRO A 59 17.39 23.49 23.46
C PRO A 59 16.92 24.11 24.79
N GLN A 60 15.62 24.02 25.09
CA GLN A 60 15.01 24.62 26.28
C GLN A 60 14.88 23.62 27.44
N PHE A 61 14.90 22.31 27.15
CA PHE A 61 14.61 21.28 28.14
C PHE A 61 15.48 20.03 27.90
N ALA A 62 16.50 19.81 28.72
CA ALA A 62 17.45 18.70 28.55
C ALA A 62 16.80 17.29 28.50
N TRP A 63 15.63 17.09 29.14
CA TRP A 63 14.91 15.81 29.11
C TRP A 63 14.24 15.51 27.76
N LEU A 64 14.03 16.51 26.89
CA LEU A 64 13.51 16.33 25.54
C LEU A 64 14.48 15.59 24.63
N GLY A 65 15.78 15.52 24.96
CA GLY A 65 16.74 14.71 24.21
C GLY A 65 16.37 13.22 24.18
N TYR A 66 15.83 12.68 25.26
CA TYR A 66 15.34 11.29 25.31
C TYR A 66 14.10 11.07 24.43
N VAL A 67 13.20 12.07 24.41
CA VAL A 67 12.00 12.06 23.58
C VAL A 67 12.40 12.16 22.10
N ARG A 68 13.34 13.03 21.76
CA ARG A 68 13.91 13.16 20.41
C ARG A 68 14.52 11.84 19.95
N ALA A 69 15.37 11.21 20.75
CA ALA A 69 16.01 9.93 20.40
C ALA A 69 14.98 8.81 20.19
N THR A 70 13.94 8.74 21.02
CA THR A 70 12.87 7.73 20.88
C THR A 70 12.02 8.01 19.64
N ALA A 71 11.74 9.28 19.36
CA ALA A 71 10.99 9.68 18.17
C ALA A 71 11.81 9.44 16.88
N GLU A 72 13.13 9.69 16.91
CA GLU A 72 14.07 9.35 15.83
C GLU A 72 14.08 7.85 15.55
N ALA A 73 14.22 7.03 16.61
CA ALA A 73 14.16 5.57 16.50
C ALA A 73 12.81 5.08 15.96
N SER A 74 11.70 5.67 16.39
CA SER A 74 10.35 5.32 15.92
C SER A 74 10.15 5.66 14.44
N LEU A 75 10.70 6.78 13.97
CA LEU A 75 10.68 7.17 12.56
C LEU A 75 11.48 6.20 11.70
N VAL A 76 12.72 5.90 12.10
CA VAL A 76 13.58 4.95 11.37
C VAL A 76 12.96 3.55 11.37
N GLY A 77 12.39 3.11 12.49
CA GLY A 77 11.66 1.84 12.60
C GLY A 77 10.46 1.75 11.66
N GLY A 78 9.66 2.82 11.55
CA GLY A 78 8.54 2.88 10.61
C GLY A 78 8.98 2.87 9.14
N LEU A 79 10.07 3.56 8.81
CA LEU A 79 10.67 3.50 7.47
C LEU A 79 11.23 2.11 7.15
N ALA A 80 11.85 1.45 8.13
CA ALA A 80 12.39 0.10 7.98
C ALA A 80 11.29 -0.94 7.76
N ASP A 81 10.15 -0.84 8.46
CA ASP A 81 9.00 -1.72 8.25
C ASP A 81 8.40 -1.53 6.84
N TRP A 82 8.27 -0.29 6.38
CA TRP A 82 7.88 -0.01 4.99
C TRP A 82 8.84 -0.69 4.00
N PHE A 83 10.15 -0.54 4.24
CA PHE A 83 11.16 -1.17 3.40
C PHE A 83 11.06 -2.70 3.43
N ALA A 84 10.81 -3.30 4.59
CA ALA A 84 10.68 -4.76 4.74
C ALA A 84 9.45 -5.31 4.02
N VAL A 85 8.28 -4.68 4.20
CA VAL A 85 7.04 -5.08 3.52
C VAL A 85 7.17 -4.90 2.02
N THR A 86 7.76 -3.78 1.59
CA THR A 86 8.04 -3.59 0.17
C THR A 86 9.03 -4.62 -0.33
N ALA A 87 10.11 -4.96 0.37
CA ALA A 87 11.05 -6.02 0.01
C ALA A 87 10.43 -7.41 -0.11
N LEU A 88 9.40 -7.69 0.70
CA LEU A 88 8.71 -8.98 0.68
C LEU A 88 7.84 -9.16 -0.57
N PHE A 89 7.26 -8.09 -1.11
CA PHE A 89 6.27 -8.16 -2.20
C PHE A 89 6.68 -7.45 -3.49
N ARG A 90 7.71 -6.63 -3.44
CA ARG A 90 8.22 -5.79 -4.53
C ARG A 90 9.74 -5.63 -4.32
N HIS A 91 10.50 -5.16 -5.29
CA HIS A 91 11.95 -5.03 -5.15
C HIS A 91 12.31 -3.57 -4.82
N PRO A 92 12.34 -3.13 -3.54
CA PRO A 92 12.46 -1.71 -3.17
C PRO A 92 13.82 -1.08 -3.50
N LEU A 93 14.84 -1.90 -3.83
CA LEU A 93 16.15 -1.43 -4.30
C LEU A 93 16.55 -2.00 -5.68
N GLY A 94 15.64 -2.68 -6.39
CA GLY A 94 15.94 -3.27 -7.70
C GLY A 94 17.08 -4.30 -7.71
N LEU A 95 17.58 -4.72 -6.54
CA LEU A 95 18.61 -5.73 -6.40
C LEU A 95 17.98 -7.10 -6.67
N PRO A 96 18.32 -7.77 -7.79
CA PRO A 96 17.87 -9.13 -8.02
C PRO A 96 18.56 -10.00 -6.98
N ILE A 97 17.83 -10.44 -5.96
CA ILE A 97 18.35 -11.42 -5.02
C ILE A 97 18.53 -12.71 -5.84
N PRO A 98 19.76 -13.19 -6.07
CA PRO A 98 19.99 -14.40 -6.84
C PRO A 98 19.29 -15.57 -6.14
N HIS A 99 18.62 -16.39 -6.94
CA HIS A 99 17.78 -17.50 -6.51
C HIS A 99 18.48 -18.41 -5.47
N THR A 100 18.17 -18.22 -4.19
CA THR A 100 18.18 -19.31 -3.20
C THR A 100 16.74 -19.75 -3.04
N ALA A 101 16.30 -20.57 -3.99
CA ALA A 101 14.99 -21.22 -3.97
C ALA A 101 14.82 -22.06 -2.69
N ILE A 102 14.23 -21.48 -1.64
CA ILE A 102 13.59 -22.24 -0.57
C ILE A 102 12.20 -22.61 -1.09
N VAL A 103 12.18 -23.46 -2.12
CA VAL A 103 11.00 -24.25 -2.48
C VAL A 103 11.47 -25.68 -2.35
N ALA A 104 11.14 -26.31 -1.23
CA ALA A 104 11.23 -27.76 -1.12
C ALA A 104 10.18 -28.33 -2.08
N THR A 105 10.66 -28.90 -3.19
CA THR A 105 9.85 -29.75 -4.06
C THR A 105 9.28 -30.90 -3.24
N ARG A 106 7.97 -30.90 -2.99
CA ARG A 106 7.19 -32.13 -2.83
C ARG A 106 5.72 -31.91 -3.19
#